data_AF-A0A3M7DIB7-F1
#
_entry.id   AF-A0A3M7DIB7-F1
#
_cell.length_a   1.000
_cell.length_b   1.000
_cell.length_c   1.000
_cell.angle_alpha   90.00
_cell.angle_beta   90.00
_cell.angle_gamma   90.00
#
_symmetry.space_group_name_H-M   'P 1'
#
loop_
_entity.id
_entity.type
_entity.pdbx_description
1 polymer ?
#
loop_
_entity_poly.entity_id
_entity_poly.type
_entity_poly.pdbx_seq_one_letter_code
_entity_poly.pdbx_strand_id
1 'polypeptide(L)'
;MLTPISNPQLLKRILQLTSHRLPDHALSTSTTLADLWSHFAIPPVPKKLAHTKPLQKLATNAHTPNVTVHTRRQTPIDREKNVGRWKVIEEELVQRGLPVTGTRFRGAKVEVQKRGREVRIS
;
A
#
# COMPACT_ATOMS: atom_id res chain seq x y z
N MET A 1 35.11 -25.91 -21.46
CA MET A 1 34.18 -24.92 -22.04
C MET A 1 33.08 -24.65 -21.02
N LEU A 2 33.29 -23.70 -20.09
CA LEU A 2 32.22 -23.25 -19.19
C LEU A 2 31.22 -22.47 -20.04
N THR A 3 29.99 -22.98 -20.17
CA THR A 3 28.94 -22.31 -20.93
C THR A 3 28.66 -20.93 -20.31
N PRO A 4 28.72 -19.83 -21.08
CA PRO A 4 28.40 -18.52 -20.54
C PRO A 4 26.92 -18.47 -20.15
N ILE A 5 26.63 -17.85 -19.01
CA ILE A 5 25.27 -17.73 -18.44
C ILE A 5 24.33 -16.91 -19.34
N SER A 6 24.89 -16.18 -20.30
CA SER A 6 24.15 -15.51 -21.37
C SER A 6 23.32 -16.47 -22.25
N ASN A 7 23.41 -17.79 -22.05
CA ASN A 7 22.56 -18.77 -22.73
C ASN A 7 21.06 -18.58 -22.35
N PRO A 8 20.20 -18.16 -23.29
CA PRO A 8 18.80 -17.83 -23.01
C PRO A 8 17.95 -19.04 -22.57
N GLN A 9 18.33 -20.28 -22.91
CA GLN A 9 17.60 -21.48 -22.50
C GLN A 9 17.60 -21.69 -20.98
N LEU A 10 18.74 -21.44 -20.33
CA LEU A 10 18.88 -21.59 -18.87
C LEU A 10 18.06 -20.53 -18.15
N LEU A 11 18.15 -19.27 -18.58
CA LEU A 11 17.38 -18.16 -18.02
C LEU A 11 15.87 -18.38 -18.17
N LYS A 12 15.42 -18.88 -19.33
CA LYS A 12 14.01 -19.24 -19.55
C LYS A 12 13.55 -20.34 -18.58
N ARG A 13 14.37 -21.36 -18.34
CA ARG A 13 14.02 -22.45 -17.41
C ARG A 13 13.93 -21.96 -15.97
N ILE A 14 14.86 -21.11 -15.54
CA ILE A 14 14.83 -20.51 -14.21
C ILE A 14 13.56 -19.68 -14.05
N LEU A 15 13.23 -18.82 -15.02
CA LEU A 15 12.01 -18.02 -14.99
C LEU A 15 10.74 -18.89 -14.92
N GLN A 16 10.69 -19.99 -15.67
CA GLN A 16 9.55 -20.92 -15.63
C GLN A 16 9.40 -21.61 -14.26
N LEU A 17 10.51 -21.95 -13.61
CA LEU A 17 10.50 -22.66 -12.32
C LEU A 17 10.25 -21.72 -11.14
N THR A 18 10.85 -20.53 -11.13
CA THR A 18 10.79 -19.60 -10.00
C THR A 18 9.68 -18.56 -10.14
N SER A 19 9.17 -18.35 -11.35
CA SER A 19 8.26 -17.25 -11.71
C SER A 19 8.75 -15.84 -11.36
N HIS A 20 10.03 -15.70 -10.96
CA HIS A 20 10.64 -14.42 -10.60
C HIS A 20 11.49 -13.92 -11.75
N ARG A 21 11.16 -12.72 -12.26
CA ARG A 21 11.92 -12.09 -13.34
C ARG A 21 13.05 -11.24 -12.77
N LEU A 22 14.29 -11.58 -13.14
CA LEU A 22 15.46 -10.74 -12.91
C LEU A 22 15.46 -9.57 -13.90
N PRO A 23 15.81 -8.34 -13.50
CA PRO A 23 15.96 -7.24 -14.45
C PRO A 23 17.16 -7.46 -15.38
N ASP A 24 17.04 -7.00 -16.62
CA ASP A 24 18.00 -7.30 -17.69
C ASP A 24 19.42 -6.78 -17.38
N HIS A 25 19.56 -5.68 -16.64
CA HIS A 25 20.86 -5.19 -16.19
C HIS A 25 21.59 -6.16 -15.25
N ALA A 26 20.86 -6.88 -14.38
CA ALA A 26 21.44 -7.87 -13.49
C ALA A 26 21.88 -9.14 -14.25
N LEU A 27 21.19 -9.43 -15.37
CA LEU A 27 21.57 -10.53 -16.27
C LEU A 27 22.81 -10.18 -17.09
N SER A 28 22.96 -8.94 -17.55
CA SER A 28 24.14 -8.51 -18.31
C SER A 28 25.39 -8.40 -17.45
N THR A 29 25.25 -8.09 -16.15
CA THR A 29 26.38 -7.99 -15.22
C THR A 29 26.84 -9.32 -14.64
N SER A 30 25.98 -10.34 -14.63
CA SER A 30 26.31 -11.64 -14.05
C SER A 30 27.07 -12.52 -15.04
N THR A 31 28.30 -12.89 -14.69
CA THR A 31 29.12 -13.82 -15.46
C THR A 31 29.10 -15.22 -14.85
N THR A 32 28.83 -15.32 -13.55
CA THR A 32 28.83 -16.56 -12.77
C THR A 32 27.45 -16.88 -12.18
N LEU A 33 27.18 -18.17 -11.93
CA LEU A 33 25.88 -18.64 -11.42
C LEU A 33 25.69 -18.15 -9.98
N ALA A 34 26.80 -18.02 -9.24
CA ALA A 34 26.84 -17.37 -7.94
C ALA A 34 26.36 -15.91 -7.99
N ASP A 35 26.77 -15.14 -9.00
CA ASP A 35 26.33 -13.75 -9.16
C ASP A 35 24.83 -13.69 -9.46
N LEU A 36 24.35 -14.56 -10.36
CA LEU A 36 22.94 -14.67 -10.69
C LEU A 36 22.11 -15.07 -9.45
N TRP A 37 22.60 -16.03 -8.65
CA TRP A 37 21.98 -16.40 -7.38
C TRP A 37 21.98 -15.26 -6.37
N SER A 38 23.07 -14.49 -6.28
CA SER A 38 23.16 -13.33 -5.39
C SER A 38 22.06 -12.31 -5.71
N HIS A 39 21.76 -12.07 -6.99
CA HIS A 39 20.67 -11.20 -7.41
C HIS A 39 19.28 -11.74 -7.06
N PHE A 40 19.08 -13.07 -7.08
CA PHE A 40 17.82 -13.69 -6.62
C PHE A 40 17.66 -13.68 -5.10
N ALA A 41 18.77 -13.86 -4.37
CA ALA A 41 18.76 -13.87 -2.91
C ALA A 41 18.47 -12.50 -2.30
N ILE A 42 18.67 -11.41 -3.06
CA ILE A 42 18.35 -10.05 -2.62
C ILE A 42 16.82 -9.89 -2.59
N PRO A 43 16.22 -9.59 -1.42
CA PRO A 43 14.80 -9.30 -1.34
C PRO A 43 14.50 -8.00 -2.10
N PRO A 44 13.32 -7.89 -2.73
CA PRO A 44 12.95 -6.69 -3.47
C PRO A 44 12.92 -5.48 -2.55
N VAL A 45 13.43 -4.35 -3.05
CA VAL A 45 13.40 -3.09 -2.31
C VAL A 45 11.93 -2.72 -2.05
N PRO A 46 11.55 -2.43 -0.79
CA PRO A 46 10.17 -2.11 -0.47
C PRO A 46 9.75 -0.83 -1.19
N LYS A 47 8.60 -0.89 -1.87
CA LYS A 47 8.06 0.25 -2.64
C LYS A 47 7.65 1.43 -1.77
N LYS A 48 7.29 1.19 -0.51
CA LYS A 48 6.85 2.24 0.42
C LYS A 48 7.89 2.44 1.50
N LEU A 49 8.16 3.69 1.83
CA LEU A 49 9.07 4.08 2.90
C LEU A 49 8.72 3.41 4.22
N ALA A 50 7.43 3.34 4.56
CA ALA A 50 6.96 2.71 5.79
C ALA A 50 7.35 1.22 5.95
N HIS A 51 7.68 0.52 4.86
CA HIS A 51 8.13 -0.88 4.89
C HIS A 51 9.65 -1.03 4.82
N THR A 52 10.40 0.07 4.89
CA THR A 52 11.85 0.01 4.95
C THR A 52 12.31 -0.55 6.31
N LYS A 53 13.32 -1.42 6.27
CA LYS A 53 13.94 -2.00 7.48
C LYS A 53 14.28 -0.97 8.57
N PRO A 54 14.89 0.20 8.29
CA PRO A 54 15.18 1.18 9.33
C PRO A 54 13.92 1.70 10.03
N LEU A 55 12.85 2.03 9.30
CA LEU A 55 11.61 2.53 9.90
C LEU A 55 10.85 1.43 10.66
N GLN A 56 10.89 0.19 10.19
CA GLN A 56 10.34 -0.94 10.93
C GLN A 56 11.08 -1.16 12.24
N LYS A 57 12.42 -1.10 12.21
CA LYS A 57 13.24 -1.18 13.42
C LYS A 57 12.84 -0.09 14.41
N LEU A 58 12.76 1.17 13.97
CA LEU A 58 12.34 2.29 14.83
C LEU A 58 10.94 2.08 15.42
N ALA A 59 9.99 1.56 14.64
CA ALA A 59 8.64 1.26 15.15
C ALA A 59 8.64 0.19 16.25
N THR A 60 9.56 -0.78 16.19
CA THR A 60 9.69 -1.85 17.19
C THR A 60 10.72 -1.56 18.29
N ASN A 61 11.51 -0.49 18.16
CA ASN A 61 12.65 -0.27 19.02
C ASN A 61 12.22 0.34 20.36
N ALA A 62 12.38 -0.41 21.44
CA ALA A 62 12.16 0.07 22.80
C ALA A 62 13.11 1.22 23.20
N HIS A 63 14.24 1.37 22.51
CA HIS A 63 15.25 2.38 22.82
C HIS A 63 14.84 3.81 22.43
N THR A 64 13.87 3.98 21.52
CA THR A 64 13.41 5.31 21.07
C THR A 64 11.92 5.51 21.38
N PRO A 65 11.55 5.70 22.66
CA PRO A 65 10.14 5.79 23.06
C PRO A 65 9.42 7.05 22.57
N ASN A 66 10.17 8.11 22.22
CA ASN A 66 9.60 9.41 21.86
C ASN A 66 9.16 9.51 20.39
N VAL A 67 9.46 8.51 19.57
CA VAL A 67 9.18 8.54 18.12
C VAL A 67 8.22 7.43 17.76
N THR A 68 7.10 7.79 17.14
CA THR A 68 6.11 6.84 16.64
C THR A 68 6.06 6.89 15.12
N VAL A 69 6.12 5.71 14.48
CA VAL A 69 6.06 5.57 13.02
C VAL A 69 4.75 4.93 12.63
N HIS A 70 4.00 5.58 11.74
CA HIS A 70 2.73 5.07 11.23
C HIS A 70 2.84 4.68 9.76
N THR A 71 2.21 3.57 9.37
CA THR A 71 2.25 3.06 7.99
C THR A 71 1.37 3.85 7.03
N ARG A 72 0.34 4.54 7.55
CA ARG A 72 -0.63 5.31 6.77
C ARG A 72 -0.80 6.71 7.33
N ARG A 73 -1.40 7.59 6.52
CA ARG A 73 -1.81 8.92 6.97
C ARG A 73 -2.76 8.82 8.16
N GLN A 74 -2.50 9.63 9.18
CA GLN A 74 -3.39 9.86 10.31
C GLN A 74 -4.57 10.74 9.87
N THR A 75 -5.77 10.20 9.94
CA THR A 75 -7.01 10.91 9.60
C THR A 75 -7.57 11.65 10.82
N PRO A 76 -8.51 12.60 10.65
CA PRO A 76 -9.19 13.23 11.78
C PRO A 76 -9.88 12.21 12.69
N ILE A 77 -10.46 11.15 12.12
CA ILE A 77 -11.08 10.05 12.88
C ILE A 77 -10.05 9.36 13.79
N ASP A 78 -8.85 9.08 13.27
CA ASP A 78 -7.81 8.43 14.07
C ASP A 78 -7.36 9.32 15.24
N ARG A 79 -7.32 10.64 15.06
CA ARG A 79 -7.03 11.60 16.14
C ARG A 79 -8.11 11.55 17.22
N GLU A 80 -9.39 11.58 16.84
CA GLU A 80 -10.50 11.48 17.80
C GLU A 80 -10.55 10.11 18.51
N LYS A 81 -10.13 9.04 17.82
CA LYS A 81 -9.97 7.70 18.44
C LYS A 81 -8.84 7.69 19.46
N ASN A 82 -7.71 8.33 19.17
CA ASN A 82 -6.60 8.43 20.13
C ASN A 82 -6.99 9.22 21.40
N VAL A 83 -7.85 10.25 21.25
CA VAL A 83 -8.41 10.99 22.40
C VAL A 83 -9.53 10.19 23.11
N GLY A 84 -10.19 9.27 22.40
CA GLY A 84 -11.33 8.47 22.90
C GLY A 84 -12.71 9.09 22.64
N ARG A 85 -12.76 10.30 22.09
CA ARG A 85 -14.02 11.03 21.80
C ARG A 85 -14.84 10.41 20.68
N TRP A 86 -14.18 9.68 19.78
CA TRP A 86 -14.86 9.06 18.63
C TRP A 86 -16.04 8.18 19.04
N LYS A 87 -15.96 7.48 20.18
CA LYS A 87 -17.04 6.63 20.70
C LYS A 87 -18.35 7.41 20.92
N VAL A 88 -18.26 8.58 21.55
CA VAL A 88 -19.42 9.44 21.84
C VAL A 88 -20.00 10.01 20.54
N ILE A 89 -19.14 10.43 19.62
CA ILE A 89 -19.55 10.94 18.31
C ILE A 89 -20.32 9.86 17.53
N GLU A 90 -19.81 8.63 17.54
CA GLU A 90 -20.44 7.49 16.87
C GLU A 90 -21.82 7.18 17.44
N GLU A 91 -21.95 7.10 18.77
CA GLU A 91 -23.24 6.88 19.47
C GLU A 91 -24.27 7.97 19.14
N GLU A 92 -23.87 9.24 19.19
CA GLU A 92 -24.73 10.40 18.85
C GLU A 92 -25.16 10.41 17.38
N LEU A 93 -24.27 10.09 16.45
CA LEU A 93 -24.60 10.02 15.03
C LEU A 93 -25.62 8.91 14.76
N VAL A 94 -25.45 7.74 15.39
CA VAL A 94 -26.40 6.62 15.26
C VAL A 94 -27.76 6.98 15.85
N GLN A 95 -27.80 7.59 17.04
CA GLN A 95 -29.05 8.01 17.69
C GLN A 95 -29.84 9.02 16.83
N ARG A 96 -29.13 9.88 16.09
CA ARG A 96 -29.72 10.87 15.17
C ARG A 96 -30.01 10.32 13.78
N GLY A 97 -29.72 9.05 13.51
CA GLY A 97 -29.90 8.43 12.20
C GLY A 97 -28.97 8.98 11.10
N LEU A 98 -27.83 9.56 11.48
CA LEU A 98 -26.81 10.12 10.59
C LEU A 98 -25.74 9.06 10.23
N PRO A 99 -25.06 9.18 9.07
CA PRO A 99 -24.01 8.24 8.70
C PRO A 99 -22.75 8.44 9.55
N VAL A 100 -22.26 7.37 10.18
CA VAL A 100 -21.04 7.38 11.01
C VAL A 100 -19.76 7.62 10.18
N THR A 101 -19.72 7.16 8.93
CA THR A 101 -18.59 7.40 8.03
C THR A 101 -19.05 7.54 6.59
N GLY A 102 -18.47 8.50 5.87
CA GLY A 102 -18.77 8.76 4.46
C GLY A 102 -20.05 9.55 4.25
N THR A 103 -20.44 9.70 2.98
CA THR A 103 -21.55 10.58 2.55
C THR A 103 -22.81 9.81 2.16
N ARG A 104 -22.91 8.51 2.51
CA ARG A 104 -24.04 7.64 2.12
C ARG A 104 -25.31 7.87 2.95
N PHE A 105 -25.67 9.12 3.21
CA PHE A 105 -26.99 9.42 3.77
C PHE A 105 -28.04 9.32 2.65
N ARG A 106 -28.96 8.36 2.74
CA ARG A 106 -29.98 8.10 1.70
C ARG A 106 -30.85 9.33 1.37
N GLY A 107 -30.98 10.30 2.29
CA GLY A 107 -31.74 11.53 2.09
C GLY A 107 -30.98 12.74 1.52
N ALA A 108 -29.64 12.72 1.43
CA ALA A 108 -28.85 13.93 1.17
C ALA A 108 -29.01 14.52 -0.25
N LYS A 109 -29.44 13.71 -1.23
CA LYS A 109 -29.57 14.13 -2.64
C LYS A 109 -31.02 14.38 -3.08
N VAL A 110 -32.01 14.11 -2.23
CA VAL A 110 -33.43 14.09 -2.63
C VAL A 110 -33.97 15.51 -2.88
N GLU A 111 -33.44 16.54 -2.22
CA GLU A 111 -33.92 17.92 -2.39
C GLU A 111 -33.19 18.72 -3.48
N VAL A 112 -31.95 18.35 -3.82
CA VAL A 112 -31.14 19.09 -4.80
C VAL A 112 -31.72 18.98 -6.22
N GLN A 113 -32.45 17.90 -6.51
CA GLN A 113 -33.07 17.66 -7.83
C GLN A 113 -34.32 18.51 -8.10
N LYS A 114 -35.01 19.02 -7.05
CA LYS A 114 -36.27 19.77 -7.20
C LYS A 114 -36.09 21.24 -7.62
N ARG A 115 -34.86 21.74 -7.75
CA ARG A 115 -34.55 23.15 -8.09
C ARG A 115 -33.93 23.36 -9.47
N GLY A 116 -33.83 22.33 -10.32
CA GLY A 116 -33.08 22.40 -11.58
C GLY A 116 -33.82 21.90 -12.82
N ARG A 117 -34.57 22.81 -13.45
CA ARG A 117 -34.95 22.89 -14.89
C ARG A 117 -35.92 21.85 -15.46
N GLU A 118 -37.13 22.32 -15.81
CA GLU A 118 -37.93 21.79 -16.91
C GLU A 118 -37.12 21.82 -18.21
N VAL A 119 -37.00 20.70 -18.90
CA VAL A 119 -36.55 20.64 -20.30
C VAL A 119 -37.77 20.30 -21.15
N ARG A 120 -38.27 21.30 -21.88
CA ARG A 120 -39.27 21.10 -22.94
C ARG A 120 -38.58 20.39 -24.10
N ILE A 121 -39.10 19.23 -24.49
CA ILE A 121 -38.70 18.54 -25.72
C ILE A 121 -39.73 18.92 -26.78
N SER A 122 -39.25 19.62 -27.81
CA SER A 122 -39.93 19.84 -29.09
C SER A 122 -39.83 18.62 -29.97
#